data_AF-A0A0D6KJT7-F1
#
_entry.id   AF-A0A0D6KJT7-F1
#
_cell.length_a   1.000
_cell.length_b   1.000
_cell.length_c   1.000
_cell.angle_alpha   90.00
_cell.angle_beta   90.00
_cell.angle_gamma   90.00
#
_symmetry.space_group_name_H-M   'P 1'
#
loop_
_entity.id
_entity.type
_entity.pdbx_description
1 polymer ?
#
loop_
_entity_poly.entity_id
_entity_poly.type
_entity_poly.pdbx_seq_one_letter_code
_entity_poly.pdbx_strand_id
1 'polypeptide(L)' 'MSVREWRCPSCQSVNGRDENASRNICAVGASTVGLGDVRLATPAIAV' A
#
# COMPACT_ATOMS: atom_id res chain seq x y z
N MET A 1 4.44 16.85 -3.57
CA MET A 1 4.73 15.46 -3.13
C MET A 1 5.66 14.83 -4.18
N SER A 2 6.97 15.06 -4.07
CA SER A 2 7.96 14.81 -5.14
C SER A 2 8.80 13.56 -4.93
N VAL A 3 8.86 13.02 -3.72
CA VAL A 3 9.67 11.83 -3.42
C VAL A 3 8.87 10.58 -3.77
N ARG A 4 9.25 9.93 -4.87
CA ARG A 4 8.63 8.68 -5.37
C ARG A 4 9.45 7.43 -5.09
N GLU A 5 10.57 7.59 -4.41
CA GLU A 5 11.52 6.52 -4.17
C GLU A 5 11.72 6.29 -2.68
N TRP A 6 11.86 5.03 -2.29
CA TRP A 6 12.22 4.63 -0.94
C TRP A 6 13.41 3.68 -1.01
N ARG A 7 14.41 3.92 -0.16
CA ARG A 7 15.56 3.04 -0.02
C ARG A 7 15.31 2.04 1.09
N CYS A 8 15.40 0.77 0.77
CA CYS A 8 15.25 -0.29 1.75
C CYS A 8 16.39 -0.27 2.77
N PRO A 9 16.15 -0.12 4.08
CA PRO A 9 17.22 -0.04 5.07
C PRO A 9 17.97 -1.36 5.27
N SER A 10 17.40 -2.50 4.86
CA SER A 10 18.05 -3.81 5.01
C SER A 10 18.93 -4.19 3.82
N CYS A 11 18.47 -3.95 2.58
CA CYS A 11 19.19 -4.35 1.37
C CYS A 11 19.66 -3.16 0.50
N GLN A 12 19.37 -1.93 0.93
CA GLN A 12 19.76 -0.68 0.27
C GLN A 12 19.25 -0.48 -1.15
N SER A 13 18.34 -1.33 -1.64
CA SER A 13 17.70 -1.15 -2.95
C SER A 13 16.82 0.10 -2.97
N VAL A 14 16.82 0.82 -4.08
CA VAL A 14 15.89 1.94 -4.33
C VAL A 14 14.68 1.37 -5.02
N ASN A 15 13.49 1.59 -4.44
CA ASN A 15 12.24 1.06 -4.96
C ASN A 15 11.27 2.21 -5.22
N GLY A 16 10.46 2.08 -6.26
CA GLY A 16 9.32 2.97 -6.47
C GLY A 16 8.32 2.82 -5.34
N ARG A 17 7.80 3.94 -4.84
CA ARG A 17 6.80 3.98 -3.75
C ARG A 17 5.56 3.16 -4.08
N ASP A 18 5.05 3.30 -5.31
CA ASP A 18 3.81 2.65 -5.74
C ASP A 18 4.01 1.15 -5.97
N GLU A 19 5.21 0.75 -6.43
CA GLU A 19 5.60 -0.66 -6.57
C GLU A 19 5.81 -1.33 -5.20
N ASN A 20 6.46 -0.65 -4.25
CA ASN A 20 6.59 -1.15 -2.89
C ASN A 20 5.22 -1.28 -2.20
N ALA A 21 4.34 -0.30 -2.39
CA ALA A 21 2.98 -0.35 -1.88
C ALA A 21 2.19 -1.52 -2.51
N SER A 22 2.28 -1.74 -3.82
CA SER A 22 1.58 -2.84 -4.49
C SER A 22 2.09 -4.21 -4.05
N ARG A 23 3.41 -4.36 -3.85
CA ARG A 23 4.02 -5.60 -3.34
C ARG A 23 3.61 -5.88 -1.91
N ASN A 24 3.55 -4.88 -1.05
CA ASN A 24 3.04 -5.06 0.32
C ASN A 24 1.55 -5.43 0.30
N ILE A 25 0.71 -4.72 -0.45
CA ILE A 25 -0.72 -5.06 -0.59
C ILE A 25 -0.91 -6.48 -1.14
N CYS A 26 -0.09 -6.91 -2.11
CA CYS A 26 -0.15 -8.25 -2.70
C CYS A 26 0.33 -9.34 -1.73
N ALA A 27 1.46 -9.12 -1.06
CA ALA A 27 2.11 -10.13 -0.20
C ALA A 27 1.30 -10.45 1.07
N VAL A 28 0.60 -9.46 1.61
CA VAL A 28 -0.12 -9.61 2.88
C VAL A 28 -1.63 -9.35 2.77
N GLY A 29 -2.11 -8.90 1.62
CA GLY A 29 -3.51 -8.55 1.44
C GLY A 29 -3.99 -7.52 2.47
N ALA A 30 -5.29 -7.51 2.74
CA ALA A 30 -5.91 -6.71 3.79
C ALA A 30 -5.54 -7.17 5.22
N SER A 31 -4.77 -8.24 5.40
CA SER A 31 -4.56 -8.88 6.72
C SER A 31 -3.52 -8.19 7.61
N THR A 32 -2.68 -7.32 7.06
CA THR A 32 -1.67 -6.54 7.82
C THR A 32 -2.12 -5.14 8.20
N VAL A 33 -3.15 -4.63 7.53
CA VAL A 33 -3.78 -3.37 7.88
C VAL A 33 -4.81 -3.74 8.95
N GLY A 34 -4.60 -3.28 10.19
CA GLY A 34 -5.41 -3.70 11.33
C GLY A 34 -6.91 -3.56 11.05
N LEU A 35 -7.74 -4.39 11.69
CA LEU A 35 -9.19 -4.25 11.64
C LEU A 35 -9.57 -2.80 12.00
N GLY A 36 -9.99 -2.01 11.01
CA GLY A 36 -10.33 -0.58 11.14
C GLY A 36 -9.44 0.40 10.35
N ASP A 37 -8.24 -0.01 9.93
CA ASP A 37 -7.32 0.83 9.15
C ASP A 37 -7.61 0.79 7.63
N VAL A 38 -8.41 -0.18 7.17
CA VAL A 38 -8.98 -0.21 5.82
C VAL A 38 -10.40 0.34 5.87
N ARG A 39 -10.66 1.44 5.15
CA ARG A 39 -12.04 1.90 4.94
C ARG A 39 -12.75 0.94 3.98
N LEU A 40 -13.95 0.48 4.37
CA LEU A 40 -14.81 -0.30 3.48
C LEU A 40 -15.08 0.48 2.19
N ALA A 41 -15.07 -0.21 1.06
CA ALA A 41 -15.52 0.38 -0.20
C ALA A 41 -16.99 0.79 -0.05
N THR A 42 -17.29 2.08 -0.21
CA THR A 42 -18.67 2.58 -0.31
C THR A 42 -19.15 2.36 -1.75
N PRO A 43 -20.06 1.40 -2.00
CA PRO A 43 -20.63 1.23 -3.33
C PRO A 43 -21.47 2.44 -3.70
N ALA A 44 -21.41 2.84 -4.96
CA ALA A 44 -22.37 3.81 -5.50
C ALA A 44 -23.76 3.16 -5.51
N ILE A 45 -24.73 3.78 -4.83
CA ILE A 45 -26.13 3.37 -4.87
C ILE A 45 -26.79 4.21 -5.96
N ALA A 46 -27.37 3.57 -6.97
CA ALA A 46 -28.27 4.24 -7.91
C ALA A 46 -29.61 4.50 -7.19
N VAL A 47 -30.03 5.76 -7.12
CA VAL A 47 -31.37 6.19 -6.68
C VAL A 47 -32.28 6.27 -7.89
#